data_AF-A0A967ARB6-F1
#
_entry.id   AF-A0A967ARB6-F1
#
_cell.length_a   1.000
_cell.length_b   1.000
_cell.length_c   1.000
_cell.angle_alpha   90.00
_cell.angle_beta   90.00
_cell.angle_gamma   90.00
#
_symmetry.space_group_name_H-M   'P 1'
#
loop_
_entity.id
_entity.type
_entity.pdbx_description
1 polymer ?
#
loop_
_entity_poly.entity_id
_entity_poly.type
_entity_poly.pdbx_seq_one_letter_code
_entity_poly.pdbx_strand_id
1 'polypeptide(L)' 'LSVNLGIAERHGGKILVESEVGKGTTFTLCLPVSRVRSLAEREV' A
#
# COMPACT_ATOMS: atom_id res chain seq x y z
N LEU A 1 -8.43 -6.65 -6.26
CA LEU A 1 -7.10 -6.61 -5.59
C LEU A 1 -5.95 -6.31 -6.55
N SER A 2 -5.89 -6.87 -7.76
CA SER A 2 -4.70 -6.73 -8.64
C SER A 2 -4.32 -5.29 -9.00
N VAL A 3 -5.29 -4.37 -9.13
CA VAL A 3 -5.02 -2.97 -9.48
C VAL A 3 -4.57 -2.13 -8.28
N ASN A 4 -5.10 -2.42 -7.09
CA ASN A 4 -4.90 -1.58 -5.90
C ASN A 4 -3.54 -1.83 -5.24
N LEU A 5 -3.02 -3.06 -5.32
CA LEU A 5 -1.74 -3.41 -4.70
C LEU A 5 -0.58 -2.61 -5.32
N GLY A 6 -0.50 -2.60 -6.65
CA GLY A 6 0.55 -1.83 -7.34
C GLY A 6 0.44 -0.33 -7.12
N ILE A 7 -0.78 0.20 -6.93
CA ILE A 7 -0.97 1.62 -6.57
C ILE A 7 -0.45 1.87 -5.15
N ALA A 8 -0.84 1.05 -4.16
CA ALA A 8 -0.37 1.22 -2.79
C ALA A 8 1.16 1.17 -2.70
N GLU A 9 1.79 0.15 -3.31
CA GLU A 9 3.24 -0.03 -3.30
C GLU A 9 4.00 1.14 -3.94
N ARG A 10 3.55 1.62 -5.11
CA ARG A 10 4.13 2.79 -5.79
C ARG A 10 4.06 4.07 -4.97
N HIS A 11 3.14 4.14 -4.01
CA HIS A 11 2.99 5.26 -3.09
C HIS A 11 3.69 5.01 -1.74
N GLY A 12 4.48 3.94 -1.62
CA GLY A 12 5.17 3.56 -0.38
C GLY A 12 4.22 3.04 0.71
N GLY A 13 3.02 2.63 0.30
CA GLY A 13 1.98 2.10 1.16
C GLY A 13 1.84 0.58 1.07
N LYS A 14 0.85 0.05 1.78
CA LYS A 14 0.51 -1.38 1.82
C LYS A 14 -0.99 -1.60 1.99
N ILE A 15 -1.44 -2.82 1.67
CA ILE A 15 -2.83 -3.25 1.88
C ILE A 15 -2.82 -4.43 2.87
N LEU A 16 -3.65 -4.35 3.90
CA LEU A 16 -3.94 -5.46 4.82
C LEU A 16 -5.32 -6.03 4.47
N VAL A 17 -5.46 -7.35 4.61
CA VAL A 17 -6.69 -8.06 4.29
C VAL A 17 -7.07 -8.96 5.46
N GLU A 18 -8.29 -8.77 5.96
CA GLU A 18 -8.88 -9.58 7.01
C GLU A 18 -10.21 -10.12 6.47
N SER A 19 -10.40 -11.44 6.49
CA SER A 19 -11.60 -12.05 5.92
C SER A 19 -12.09 -13.17 6.81
N GLU A 20 -13.40 -13.21 7.04
CA GLU A 20 -14.05 -14.31 7.74
C GLU A 20 -15.33 -14.73 7.01
N VAL A 21 -15.49 -16.03 6.80
CA VAL A 21 -16.63 -16.60 6.08
C VAL A 21 -17.92 -16.23 6.79
N GLY A 22 -18.89 -15.69 6.04
CA GLY A 22 -20.18 -15.25 6.59
C GLY A 22 -20.14 -13.90 7.32
N LYS A 23 -18.97 -13.30 7.55
CA LYS A 23 -18.82 -11.93 8.10
C LYS A 23 -18.32 -10.91 7.09
N GLY A 24 -17.72 -11.38 6.01
CA GLY A 24 -17.21 -10.55 4.92
C GLY A 24 -15.70 -10.33 4.98
N THR A 25 -15.23 -9.33 4.24
CA THR A 25 -13.81 -9.02 4.07
C THR A 25 -13.57 -7.53 4.30
N THR A 26 -12.57 -7.21 5.10
CA THR A 26 -12.08 -5.86 5.34
C THR A 26 -10.74 -5.67 4.62
N PHE A 27 -10.66 -4.59 3.87
CA PHE A 27 -9.43 -4.13 3.21
C PHE A 27 -8.97 -2.83 3.84
N THR A 28 -7.76 -2.82 4.38
CA THR A 28 -7.18 -1.63 5.00
C THR A 28 -6.01 -1.12 4.16
N LEU A 29 -6.14 0.10 3.63
CA LEU A 29 -5.08 0.77 2.87
C LEU A 29 -4.26 1.68 3.80
N CYS A 30 -2.97 1.41 3.92
CA CYS A 30 -2.05 2.23 4.70
C CYS A 30 -1.14 3.01 3.75
N LEU A 31 -1.13 4.34 3.85
CA LEU A 31 -0.26 5.22 3.07
C LEU A 31 0.59 6.08 4.02
N PRO A 32 1.84 6.41 3.67
CA PRO A 32 2.65 7.36 4.42
C PRO A 32 2.04 8.77 4.34
N VAL A 33 2.03 9.49 5.47
CA VAL A 33 1.44 10.84 5.59
C VAL A 33 2.15 11.88 4.73
N SER A 34 3.44 11.66 4.47
CA SER A 34 4.25 12.46 3.56
C SER A 34 5.07 11.53 2.68
N ARG A 35 5.23 11.90 1.40
CA ARG A 35 6.09 11.15 0.48
C ARG A 35 7.52 11.18 1.01
N VAL A 36 8.03 10.04 1.46
CA VAL A 36 9.46 9.87 1.70
C VAL A 36 10.12 9.94 0.32
N ARG A 37 10.81 11.05 0.02
CA ARG A 37 11.72 11.07 -1.13
C ARG A 37 12.82 10.08 -0.78
N SER A 38 12.93 8.97 -1.50
CA SER A 38 14.15 8.16 -1.46
C SER A 38 15.28 9.08 -1.94
N LEU A 39 16.29 9.29 -1.10
CA LEU A 39 17.47 10.07 -1.45
C LEU A 39 18.44 9.29 -2.38
N ALA A 40 18.00 8.14 -2.91
CA ALA A 40 18.85 7.15 -3.57
C ALA A 40 19.03 7.34 -5.10
N GLU A 41 18.63 8.48 -5.67
CA GLU A 41 18.82 8.77 -7.11
C GLU A 41 19.65 10.05 -7.34
N ARG A 42 20.69 10.26 -6.53
CA ARG A 42 21.69 11.32 -6.78
C ARG A 42 23.11 10.79 -6.61
N GLU A 43 23.45 9.78 -7.40
CA GLU A 43 24.85 9.48 -7.78
C GLU A 43 24.86 8.96 -9.23
N VAL A 44 24.93 9.91 -10.17
CA VAL A 44 25.53 9.77 -11.51
C VAL A 44 26.27 11.06 -11.80
#